data_AF-A0A372LE05-F1
#
_entry.id   AF-A0A372LE05-F1
#
_cell.length_a   1.000
_cell.length_b   1.000
_cell.length_c   1.000
_cell.angle_alpha   90.00
_cell.angle_beta   90.00
_cell.angle_gamma   90.00
#
_symmetry.space_group_name_H-M   'P 1'
#
loop_
_entity.id
_entity.type
_entity.pdbx_description
1 polymer ?
#
loop_
_entity_poly.entity_id
_entity_poly.type
_entity_poly.pdbx_seq_one_letter_code
_entity_poly.pdbx_strand_id
1 'polypeptide(L)'
;MTTTLTEIQHQLLQQYTGLLETIEEAFDYVSKSFENYELTEGDRILGDIFSAFGQLASTNVQVANLYFENRSIQEKVYEFESVIKILNPAEINLTDPVLKQQIINDKLSPAFTAWSRNIQNVLKPYIES
;
A
#
# COMPACT_ATOMS: atom_id res chain seq x y z
N MET A 1 -24.46 -10.99 10.59
CA MET A 1 -25.44 -10.33 9.69
C MET A 1 -24.68 -9.95 8.43
N THR A 2 -25.15 -10.33 7.24
CA THR A 2 -24.54 -9.93 5.96
C THR A 2 -25.09 -8.56 5.58
N THR A 3 -24.40 -7.51 5.97
CA THR A 3 -24.75 -6.14 5.57
C THR A 3 -24.41 -5.98 4.09
N THR A 4 -25.41 -5.86 3.23
CA THR A 4 -25.21 -5.53 1.82
C THR A 4 -24.56 -4.15 1.74
N LEU A 5 -23.40 -4.06 1.06
CA LEU A 5 -22.72 -2.78 0.84
C LEU A 5 -23.58 -1.88 -0.03
N THR A 6 -23.54 -0.57 0.24
CA THR A 6 -24.07 0.41 -0.72
C THR A 6 -23.15 0.49 -1.94
N GLU A 7 -23.69 0.95 -3.08
CA GLU A 7 -22.91 1.18 -4.30
C GLU A 7 -21.64 2.02 -4.04
N ILE A 8 -21.77 3.06 -3.21
CA ILE A 8 -20.65 3.95 -2.83
C ILE A 8 -19.59 3.18 -2.04
N GLN A 9 -20.00 2.29 -1.14
CA GLN A 9 -19.07 1.47 -0.36
C GLN A 9 -18.38 0.42 -1.22
N HIS A 10 -19.07 -0.16 -2.20
CA HIS A 10 -18.48 -1.08 -3.16
C HIS A 10 -17.44 -0.39 -4.04
N GLN A 11 -17.77 0.78 -4.59
CA GLN A 11 -16.84 1.62 -5.36
C GLN A 11 -15.62 2.03 -4.54
N LEU A 12 -15.78 2.37 -3.26
CA LEU A 12 -14.67 2.66 -2.36
C LEU A 12 -13.69 1.48 -2.27
N LEU A 13 -14.20 0.26 -2.09
CA LEU A 13 -13.37 -0.94 -1.96
C LEU A 13 -12.69 -1.32 -3.29
N GLN A 14 -13.36 -1.15 -4.41
CA GLN A 14 -12.76 -1.35 -5.74
C GLN A 14 -11.64 -0.35 -5.99
N GLN A 15 -11.85 0.93 -5.71
CA GLN A 15 -10.81 1.95 -5.86
C GLN A 15 -9.65 1.72 -4.90
N TYR A 16 -9.94 1.31 -3.67
CA TYR A 16 -8.93 0.97 -2.67
C TYR A 16 -8.05 -0.19 -3.13
N THR A 17 -8.65 -1.30 -3.57
CA THR A 17 -7.91 -2.47 -4.08
C THR A 17 -7.13 -2.15 -5.36
N GLY A 18 -7.71 -1.39 -6.30
CA GLY A 18 -6.98 -0.94 -7.49
C GLY A 18 -5.81 -0.01 -7.17
N LEU A 19 -5.92 0.83 -6.14
CA LEU A 19 -4.79 1.65 -5.67
C LEU A 19 -3.66 0.78 -5.10
N LEU A 20 -4.00 -0.28 -4.33
CA LEU A 20 -3.00 -1.22 -3.81
C LEU A 20 -2.22 -1.89 -4.94
N GLU A 21 -2.92 -2.39 -5.96
CA GLU A 21 -2.31 -3.02 -7.14
C GLU A 21 -1.42 -2.04 -7.90
N THR A 22 -1.89 -0.80 -8.12
CA THR A 22 -1.11 0.25 -8.79
C THR A 22 0.20 0.55 -8.06
N ILE A 23 0.18 0.57 -6.72
CA ILE A 23 1.39 0.79 -5.92
C ILE A 23 2.33 -0.42 -5.98
N GLU A 24 1.81 -1.66 -5.97
CA GLU A 24 2.64 -2.86 -6.15
C GLU A 24 3.37 -2.84 -7.51
N GLU A 25 2.67 -2.49 -8.60
CA GLU A 25 3.26 -2.32 -9.92
C GLU A 25 4.30 -1.20 -9.97
N ALA A 26 4.02 -0.08 -9.30
CA ALA A 26 4.96 1.04 -9.20
C ALA A 26 6.25 0.63 -8.46
N PHE A 27 6.14 -0.18 -7.41
CA PHE A 27 7.32 -0.73 -6.72
C PHE A 27 8.15 -1.65 -7.62
N ASP A 28 7.50 -2.49 -8.43
CA ASP A 28 8.20 -3.33 -9.41
C ASP A 28 8.96 -2.48 -10.45
N TYR A 29 8.33 -1.41 -10.95
CA TYR A 29 9.01 -0.44 -11.83
C TYR A 29 10.23 0.20 -11.16
N VAL A 30 10.07 0.72 -9.93
CA VAL A 30 11.17 1.36 -9.18
C VAL A 30 12.31 0.37 -8.97
N SER A 31 12.01 -0.86 -8.58
CA SER A 31 13.00 -1.92 -8.35
C SER A 31 13.83 -2.18 -9.61
N LYS A 32 13.17 -2.28 -10.77
CA LYS A 32 13.83 -2.44 -12.08
C LYS A 32 14.65 -1.22 -12.48
N SER A 33 14.22 -0.02 -12.10
CA SER A 33 14.90 1.24 -12.47
C SER A 33 16.27 1.41 -11.81
N PHE A 34 16.54 0.73 -10.69
CA PHE A 34 17.86 0.77 -10.06
C PHE A 34 18.95 0.09 -10.89
N GLU A 35 18.58 -0.86 -11.77
CA GLU A 35 19.52 -1.63 -12.58
C GLU A 35 19.45 -1.29 -14.06
N ASN A 36 18.31 -0.73 -14.52
CA ASN A 36 18.10 -0.37 -15.91
C ASN A 36 18.09 1.16 -16.11
N TYR A 37 19.19 1.68 -16.65
CA TYR A 37 19.36 3.12 -16.95
C TYR A 37 18.40 3.69 -18.00
N GLU A 38 17.69 2.86 -18.77
CA GLU A 38 16.61 3.32 -19.67
C GLU A 38 15.34 3.71 -18.91
N LEU A 39 15.18 3.27 -17.66
CA LEU A 39 14.05 3.61 -16.80
C LEU A 39 14.37 4.90 -16.01
N THR A 40 14.15 6.05 -16.65
CA THR A 40 14.54 7.36 -16.10
C THR A 40 13.63 7.89 -14.99
N GLU A 41 12.45 7.29 -14.83
CA GLU A 41 11.39 7.83 -13.96
C GLU A 41 11.39 7.24 -12.55
N GLY A 42 12.39 6.43 -12.18
CA GLY A 42 12.43 5.71 -10.90
C GLY A 42 12.18 6.60 -9.68
N ASP A 43 12.88 7.74 -9.58
CA ASP A 43 12.72 8.67 -8.47
C ASP A 43 11.36 9.39 -8.47
N ARG A 44 10.82 9.69 -9.66
CA ARG A 44 9.50 10.31 -9.78
C ARG A 44 8.41 9.34 -9.34
N ILE A 45 8.45 8.09 -9.83
CA ILE A 45 7.51 7.04 -9.45
C ILE A 45 7.62 6.72 -7.96
N LEU A 46 8.82 6.71 -7.38
CA LEU A 46 8.98 6.55 -5.93
C LEU A 46 8.30 7.69 -5.14
N GLY A 47 8.39 8.94 -5.63
CA GLY A 47 7.64 10.06 -5.08
C GLY A 47 6.12 9.90 -5.18
N ASP A 48 5.63 9.37 -6.30
CA ASP A 48 4.20 9.07 -6.51
C ASP A 48 3.71 7.99 -5.52
N ILE A 49 4.53 6.96 -5.26
CA ILE A 49 4.24 5.92 -4.24
C ILE A 49 4.08 6.55 -2.86
N PHE A 50 5.00 7.42 -2.45
CA PHE A 50 4.93 8.08 -1.14
C PHE A 50 3.71 9.00 -1.02
N SER A 51 3.35 9.70 -2.11
CA SER A 51 2.11 10.47 -2.17
C SER A 51 0.88 9.56 -2.01
N ALA A 52 0.87 8.41 -2.70
CA ALA A 52 -0.20 7.44 -2.63
C ALA A 52 -0.35 6.80 -1.24
N PHE A 53 0.74 6.64 -0.48
CA PHE A 53 0.68 6.20 0.92
C PHE A 53 -0.13 7.14 1.81
N GLY A 54 -0.06 8.46 1.57
CA GLY A 54 -0.90 9.43 2.28
C GLY A 54 -2.38 9.24 1.99
N GLN A 55 -2.74 9.04 0.72
CA GLN A 55 -4.12 8.72 0.31
C GLN A 55 -4.58 7.40 0.92
N LEU A 56 -3.72 6.39 0.89
CA LEU A 56 -4.00 5.07 1.42
C LEU A 56 -4.24 5.09 2.93
N ALA A 57 -3.46 5.86 3.69
CA ALA A 57 -3.68 6.05 5.13
C ALA A 57 -5.07 6.66 5.42
N SER A 58 -5.50 7.63 4.62
CA SER A 58 -6.85 8.22 4.75
C SER A 58 -7.94 7.20 4.41
N THR A 59 -7.79 6.45 3.31
CA THR A 59 -8.75 5.43 2.91
C THR A 59 -8.82 4.27 3.90
N ASN A 60 -7.68 3.89 4.50
CA ASN A 60 -7.60 2.92 5.59
C ASN A 60 -8.54 3.28 6.74
N VAL A 61 -8.57 4.55 7.17
CA VAL A 61 -9.50 5.01 8.21
C VAL A 61 -10.96 4.83 7.78
N GLN A 62 -11.29 5.08 6.51
CA GLN A 62 -12.64 4.88 5.98
C GLN A 62 -13.03 3.40 5.94
N VAL A 63 -12.13 2.52 5.50
CA VAL A 63 -12.33 1.06 5.51
C VAL A 63 -12.49 0.54 6.94
N ALA A 64 -11.68 1.03 7.88
CA ALA A 64 -11.84 0.71 9.29
C ALA A 64 -13.22 1.15 9.81
N ASN A 65 -13.69 2.36 9.49
CA ASN A 65 -15.02 2.80 9.91
C ASN A 65 -16.15 1.95 9.29
N LEU A 66 -16.01 1.55 8.02
CA LEU A 66 -16.98 0.69 7.33
C LEU A 66 -17.10 -0.69 8.00
N TYR A 67 -15.99 -1.20 8.54
CA TYR A 67 -15.88 -2.52 9.13
C TYR A 67 -15.53 -2.48 10.62
N PHE A 68 -16.09 -1.52 11.37
CA PHE A 68 -15.72 -1.29 12.78
C PHE A 68 -15.96 -2.50 13.70
N GLU A 69 -16.93 -3.36 13.38
CA GLU A 69 -17.20 -4.61 14.13
C GLU A 69 -16.35 -5.79 13.66
N ASN A 70 -15.70 -5.71 12.48
CA ASN A 70 -14.88 -6.78 11.95
C ASN A 70 -13.42 -6.60 12.39
N ARG A 71 -13.10 -7.21 13.53
CA ARG A 71 -11.75 -7.16 14.13
C ARG A 71 -10.64 -7.59 13.17
N SER A 72 -10.88 -8.59 12.31
CA SER A 72 -9.88 -9.05 11.33
C SER A 72 -9.50 -7.93 10.35
N ILE A 73 -10.50 -7.23 9.81
CA ILE A 73 -10.27 -6.09 8.91
C ILE A 73 -9.60 -4.94 9.66
N GLN A 74 -10.06 -4.62 10.88
CA GLN A 74 -9.42 -3.58 11.71
C GLN A 74 -7.92 -3.85 11.87
N GLU A 75 -7.55 -5.05 12.33
CA GLU A 75 -6.16 -5.43 12.55
C GLU A 75 -5.34 -5.29 11.26
N LYS A 76 -5.86 -5.74 10.13
CA LYS A 76 -5.17 -5.60 8.83
C LYS A 76 -5.04 -4.17 8.36
N VAL A 77 -6.02 -3.32 8.59
CA VAL A 77 -5.90 -1.89 8.29
C VAL A 77 -4.79 -1.23 9.13
N TYR A 78 -4.74 -1.52 10.44
CA TYR A 78 -3.72 -0.96 11.33
C TYR A 78 -2.31 -1.51 11.09
N GLU A 79 -2.17 -2.72 10.55
CA GLU A 79 -0.87 -3.28 10.16
C GLU A 79 -0.13 -2.38 9.14
N PHE A 80 -0.83 -1.51 8.40
CA PHE A 80 -0.19 -0.54 7.49
C PHE A 80 0.80 0.37 8.20
N GLU A 81 0.58 0.70 9.48
CA GLU A 81 1.51 1.51 10.26
C GLU A 81 2.92 0.90 10.31
N SER A 82 3.03 -0.43 10.27
CA SER A 82 4.34 -1.10 10.23
C SER A 82 5.09 -0.84 8.93
N VAL A 83 4.37 -0.70 7.80
CA VAL A 83 4.94 -0.32 6.51
C VAL A 83 5.44 1.13 6.57
N ILE A 84 4.63 2.04 7.13
CA ILE A 84 5.00 3.45 7.27
C ILE A 84 6.17 3.65 8.22
N LYS A 85 6.28 2.85 9.29
CA LYS A 85 7.41 2.90 10.23
C LYS A 85 8.76 2.64 9.56
N ILE A 86 8.79 1.88 8.46
CA ILE A 86 10.02 1.71 7.67
C ILE A 86 10.51 3.08 7.25
N LEU A 87 9.65 3.95 6.72
CA LEU A 87 9.95 5.30 6.22
C LEU A 87 10.32 6.34 7.29
N ASN A 88 10.62 5.92 8.54
CA ASN A 88 11.00 6.85 9.60
C ASN A 88 12.27 7.65 9.21
N PRO A 89 12.18 8.99 9.07
CA PRO A 89 13.31 9.81 8.65
C PRO A 89 14.49 9.79 9.62
N ALA A 90 14.26 9.43 10.89
CA ALA A 90 15.33 9.25 11.87
C ALA A 90 16.16 7.97 11.63
N GLU A 91 15.62 7.01 10.89
CA GLU A 91 16.20 5.66 10.71
C GLU A 91 16.62 5.39 9.26
N ILE A 92 16.29 6.28 8.31
CA ILE A 92 16.51 6.08 6.88
C ILE A 92 17.27 7.25 6.25
N ASN A 93 18.19 6.89 5.36
CA ASN A 93 18.77 7.81 4.39
C ASN A 93 18.42 7.36 2.95
N LEU A 94 17.51 8.07 2.28
CA LEU A 94 17.15 7.84 0.86
C LEU A 94 17.98 8.68 -0.12
N THR A 95 18.90 9.52 0.36
CA THR A 95 19.76 10.35 -0.51
C THR A 95 20.95 9.57 -1.07
N ASP A 96 21.37 8.51 -0.38
CA ASP A 96 22.37 7.57 -0.89
C ASP A 96 21.67 6.56 -1.83
N PRO A 97 22.07 6.48 -3.11
CA PRO A 97 21.42 5.59 -4.08
C PRO A 97 21.47 4.11 -3.72
N VAL A 98 22.56 3.64 -3.11
CA VAL A 98 22.74 2.23 -2.75
C VAL A 98 21.86 1.89 -1.55
N LEU A 99 21.87 2.74 -0.52
CA LEU A 99 21.01 2.55 0.65
C LEU A 99 19.53 2.68 0.27
N LYS A 100 19.19 3.62 -0.61
CA LYS A 100 17.83 3.75 -1.16
C LYS A 100 17.38 2.46 -1.83
N GLN A 101 18.18 1.90 -2.74
CA GLN A 101 17.85 0.63 -3.41
C GLN A 101 17.64 -0.50 -2.39
N GLN A 102 18.56 -0.68 -1.44
CA GLN A 102 18.45 -1.72 -0.41
C GLN A 102 17.18 -1.55 0.44
N ILE A 103 16.87 -0.34 0.88
CA ILE A 103 15.69 -0.08 1.69
C ILE A 103 14.40 -0.35 0.90
N ILE A 104 14.34 0.08 -0.36
CA ILE A 104 13.16 -0.13 -1.19
C ILE A 104 12.96 -1.61 -1.49
N ASN A 105 13.99 -2.30 -1.97
CA ASN A 105 13.89 -3.68 -2.44
C ASN A 105 13.81 -4.70 -1.30
N ASP A 106 14.55 -4.49 -0.20
CA ASP A 106 14.70 -5.51 0.85
C ASP A 106 13.72 -5.30 2.01
N LYS A 107 13.14 -4.09 2.14
CA LYS A 107 12.26 -3.74 3.25
C LYS A 107 10.91 -3.23 2.80
N LEU A 108 10.87 -2.09 2.12
CA LEU A 108 9.62 -1.35 1.92
C LEU A 108 8.67 -2.05 0.96
N SER A 109 9.14 -2.40 -0.24
CA SER A 109 8.33 -3.09 -1.24
C SER A 109 7.81 -4.44 -0.71
N PRO A 110 8.65 -5.34 -0.15
CA PRO A 110 8.16 -6.59 0.43
C PRO A 110 7.14 -6.39 1.57
N ALA A 111 7.37 -5.43 2.46
CA ALA A 111 6.44 -5.15 3.56
C ALA A 111 5.09 -4.64 3.04
N PHE A 112 5.11 -3.72 2.07
CA PHE A 112 3.90 -3.23 1.43
C PHE A 112 3.13 -4.36 0.74
N THR A 113 3.78 -5.15 -0.12
CA THR A 113 3.16 -6.26 -0.84
C THR A 113 2.56 -7.30 0.11
N ALA A 114 3.27 -7.65 1.19
CA ALA A 114 2.75 -8.60 2.18
C ALA A 114 1.48 -8.07 2.87
N TRP A 115 1.52 -6.81 3.31
CA TRP A 115 0.37 -6.15 3.93
C TRP A 115 -0.81 -6.01 2.96
N SER A 116 -0.55 -5.51 1.75
CA SER A 116 -1.52 -5.32 0.67
C SER A 116 -2.28 -6.62 0.37
N ARG A 117 -1.57 -7.73 0.17
CA ARG A 117 -2.19 -9.04 -0.07
C ARG A 117 -3.05 -9.48 1.12
N ASN A 118 -2.60 -9.24 2.35
CA ASN A 118 -3.36 -9.60 3.54
C ASN A 118 -4.69 -8.83 3.63
N ILE A 119 -4.68 -7.51 3.41
CA ILE A 119 -5.90 -6.71 3.46
C ILE A 119 -6.84 -7.07 2.30
N GLN A 120 -6.31 -7.29 1.08
CA GLN A 120 -7.11 -7.73 -0.07
C GLN A 120 -7.79 -9.09 0.20
N ASN A 121 -7.08 -10.05 0.78
CA ASN A 121 -7.62 -11.37 1.09
C ASN A 121 -8.80 -11.30 2.09
N VAL A 122 -8.74 -10.42 3.09
CA VAL A 122 -9.84 -10.28 4.06
C VAL A 122 -11.01 -9.46 3.51
N LEU A 123 -10.77 -8.58 2.53
CA LEU A 123 -11.81 -7.78 1.86
C LEU A 123 -12.51 -8.52 0.71
N LYS A 124 -11.83 -9.47 0.08
CA LYS A 124 -12.34 -10.23 -1.09
C LYS A 124 -13.79 -10.73 -0.95
N PRO A 125 -14.20 -11.35 0.18
CA PRO A 125 -15.57 -11.84 0.33
C PRO A 125 -16.65 -10.75 0.29
N TYR A 126 -16.29 -9.48 0.46
CA TYR A 126 -17.21 -8.35 0.46
C TYR A 126 -17.26 -7.61 -0.87
N ILE A 127 -16.28 -7.84 -1.75
CA ILE A 127 -16.20 -7.22 -3.08
C ILE A 127 -16.88 -8.14 -4.11
N GLU A 128 -16.73 -9.45 -3.95
CA GLU A 128 -17.30 -10.46 -4.87
C GLU A 128 -18.72 -10.92 -4.50
N SER A 129 -19.31 -10.36 -3.44
CA SER A 129 -20.64 -10.74 -2.91
C SER A 129 -21.80 -9.97 -3.54
#